data_AF-A0A7J2UX44-F1
#
_entry.id   AF-A0A7J2UX44-F1
#
_cell.length_a   1.000
_cell.length_b   1.000
_cell.length_c   1.000
_cell.angle_alpha   90.00
_cell.angle_beta   90.00
_cell.angle_gamma   90.00
#
_symmetry.space_group_name_H-M   'P 1'
#
loop_
_entity.id
_entity.type
_entity.pdbx_description
1 polymer ?
#
loop_
_entity_poly.entity_id
_entity_poly.type
_entity_poly.pdbx_seq_one_letter_code
_entity_poly.pdbx_strand_id
1 'polypeptide(L)'
;MQMLYKIFVKGIVQGVGFRPYIFRKAIEHNLVGSVKNTGNGVEIIINDRDFIDKLTDLPPLAKISDYTVSKITSKKHFTKFSILKSVVSEGETELPADFFLCPDCERELRDRNNRRHDYYFITCTNCGPRFTMIEDYPYDRPFTSMHEFTMCSECKREYTDPLNRRYHAQTIACKDCGPKLRLIRKTKDISGRTDIETIEKAINLIKSGEIVSIKGVGGFHSSSLCNDENVLKVRDLFHRPHKPYAIMV
;
A
#
# COMPACT_ATOMS: atom_id res chain seq x y z
N MET A 1 -5.93 25.51 -30.70
CA MET A 1 -4.91 24.61 -30.10
C MET A 1 -4.95 24.80 -28.60
N GLN A 2 -5.19 23.74 -27.83
CA GLN A 2 -5.15 23.79 -26.38
C GLN A 2 -3.71 23.94 -25.91
N MET A 3 -3.41 24.91 -25.04
CA MET A 3 -2.10 25.00 -24.41
C MET A 3 -2.01 23.92 -23.34
N LEU A 4 -1.01 23.03 -23.49
CA LEU A 4 -0.77 21.93 -22.58
C LEU A 4 0.68 21.99 -22.10
N TYR A 5 0.86 21.56 -20.87
CA TYR A 5 2.14 21.46 -20.20
C TYR A 5 2.37 20.02 -19.81
N LYS A 6 3.58 19.54 -20.06
CA LYS A 6 4.10 18.30 -19.49
C LYS A 6 4.89 18.70 -18.24
N ILE A 7 4.37 18.27 -17.10
CA ILE A 7 4.99 18.42 -15.80
C ILE A 7 5.52 17.06 -15.38
N PHE A 8 6.81 16.99 -15.07
CA PHE A 8 7.44 15.78 -14.59
C PHE A 8 7.84 15.97 -13.14
N VAL A 9 7.27 15.14 -12.25
CA VAL A 9 7.42 15.26 -10.80
C VAL A 9 8.31 14.13 -10.28
N LYS A 10 9.31 14.50 -9.49
CA LYS A 10 10.23 13.60 -8.77
C LYS A 10 9.99 13.66 -7.26
N GLY A 11 10.41 12.62 -6.57
CA GLY A 11 10.23 12.46 -5.14
C GLY A 11 9.52 11.17 -4.79
N ILE A 12 9.03 11.09 -3.55
CA ILE A 12 8.16 10.02 -3.09
C ILE A 12 6.75 10.31 -3.63
N VAL A 13 6.54 10.03 -4.91
CA VAL A 13 5.28 10.30 -5.63
C VAL A 13 4.64 9.04 -6.22
N GLN A 14 5.29 7.89 -6.08
CA GLN A 14 4.78 6.59 -6.50
C GLN A 14 4.35 5.77 -5.29
N GLY A 15 3.27 5.00 -5.41
CA GLY A 15 2.73 4.19 -4.32
C GLY A 15 2.13 4.92 -3.13
N VAL A 16 2.02 6.24 -3.19
CA VAL A 16 1.52 7.07 -2.08
C VAL A 16 0.16 7.70 -2.33
N GLY A 17 -0.60 7.18 -3.31
CA GLY A 17 -1.90 7.77 -3.68
C GLY A 17 -1.80 9.07 -4.49
N PHE A 18 -0.62 9.41 -5.01
CA PHE A 18 -0.39 10.65 -5.76
C PHE A 18 -1.24 10.74 -7.03
N ARG A 19 -1.30 9.68 -7.86
CA ARG A 19 -2.11 9.68 -9.10
C ARG A 19 -3.61 9.98 -8.83
N PRO A 20 -4.29 9.29 -7.88
CA PRO A 20 -5.63 9.67 -7.43
C PRO A 20 -5.75 11.10 -6.92
N TYR A 21 -4.76 11.58 -6.16
CA TYR A 21 -4.77 12.95 -5.65
C TYR A 21 -4.71 13.98 -6.78
N ILE A 22 -3.78 13.82 -7.73
CA ILE A 22 -3.65 14.66 -8.92
C ILE A 22 -4.93 14.64 -9.75
N PHE A 23 -5.53 13.45 -9.94
CA PHE A 23 -6.81 13.33 -10.61
C PHE A 23 -7.90 14.16 -9.93
N ARG A 24 -8.08 14.03 -8.61
CA ARG A 24 -9.10 14.80 -7.87
C ARG A 24 -8.87 16.30 -7.97
N LYS A 25 -7.63 16.77 -7.76
CA LYS A 25 -7.28 18.20 -7.88
C LYS A 25 -7.52 18.73 -9.29
N ALA A 26 -7.17 17.97 -10.33
CA ALA A 26 -7.46 18.38 -11.69
C ALA A 26 -8.97 18.53 -11.95
N ILE A 27 -9.80 17.62 -11.45
CA ILE A 27 -11.26 17.72 -11.57
C ILE A 27 -11.81 18.91 -10.77
N GLU A 28 -11.37 19.13 -9.52
CA GLU A 28 -11.75 20.27 -8.68
C GLU A 28 -11.49 21.62 -9.38
N HIS A 29 -10.41 21.71 -10.15
CA HIS A 29 -10.02 22.92 -10.90
C HIS A 29 -10.53 22.93 -12.35
N ASN A 30 -11.38 21.99 -12.77
CA ASN A 30 -11.90 21.86 -14.14
C ASN A 30 -10.78 21.76 -15.21
N LEU A 31 -9.68 21.11 -14.86
CA LEU A 31 -8.53 20.90 -15.73
C LEU A 31 -8.67 19.58 -16.51
N VAL A 32 -8.03 19.51 -17.67
CA VAL A 32 -8.07 18.33 -18.54
C VAL A 32 -6.65 17.90 -18.89
N GLY A 33 -6.49 16.59 -19.14
CA GLY A 33 -5.17 16.02 -19.32
C GLY A 33 -5.05 14.59 -18.83
N SER A 34 -3.87 14.24 -18.33
CA SER A 34 -3.61 12.92 -17.79
C SER A 34 -2.49 12.88 -16.77
N VAL A 35 -2.50 11.85 -15.94
CA VAL A 35 -1.38 11.48 -15.06
C VAL A 35 -1.01 10.02 -15.25
N LYS A 36 0.30 9.69 -15.21
CA LYS A 36 0.80 8.31 -15.23
C LYS A 36 2.13 8.20 -14.48
N ASN A 37 2.42 7.00 -13.98
CA ASN A 37 3.76 6.70 -13.47
C ASN A 37 4.72 6.39 -14.63
N THR A 38 5.97 6.77 -14.46
CA THR A 38 7.12 6.36 -15.27
C THR A 38 8.16 5.67 -14.37
N GLY A 39 9.25 5.15 -14.93
CA GLY A 39 10.32 4.55 -14.10
C GLY A 39 10.97 5.54 -13.12
N ASN A 40 11.02 6.82 -13.48
CA ASN A 40 11.73 7.87 -12.73
C ASN A 40 10.83 8.87 -11.99
N GLY A 41 9.50 8.68 -11.96
CA GLY A 41 8.59 9.65 -11.34
C GLY A 41 7.17 9.62 -11.90
N VAL A 42 6.52 10.78 -11.90
CA VAL A 42 5.14 10.94 -12.38
C VAL A 42 5.10 11.98 -13.48
N GLU A 43 4.55 11.59 -14.64
CA GLU A 43 4.26 12.50 -15.74
C GLU A 43 2.81 12.98 -15.64
N ILE A 44 2.63 14.29 -15.68
CA ILE A 44 1.34 14.97 -15.72
C ILE A 44 1.29 15.78 -17.02
N ILE A 45 0.27 15.53 -17.83
CA ILE A 45 -0.10 16.40 -18.94
C ILE A 45 -1.32 17.19 -18.48
N ILE A 46 -1.27 18.51 -18.52
CA ILE A 46 -2.35 19.35 -18.03
C ILE A 46 -2.39 20.71 -18.72
N ASN A 47 -3.56 21.34 -18.77
CA ASN A 47 -3.77 22.66 -19.37
C ASN A 47 -3.54 23.83 -18.39
N ASP A 48 -2.71 23.63 -17.37
CA ASP A 48 -2.35 24.64 -16.36
C ASP A 48 -0.87 24.50 -16.01
N ARG A 49 -0.09 25.56 -16.26
CA ARG A 49 1.37 25.55 -16.05
C ARG A 49 1.73 25.44 -14.56
N ASP A 50 0.98 26.16 -13.73
CA ASP A 50 1.30 26.41 -12.33
C ASP A 50 0.53 25.43 -11.42
N PHE A 51 0.08 24.31 -11.99
CA PHE A 51 -0.75 23.34 -11.29
C PHE A 51 -0.06 22.73 -10.07
N ILE A 52 1.25 22.46 -10.16
CA ILE A 52 2.01 21.89 -9.03
C ILE A 52 2.08 22.86 -7.87
N ASP A 53 2.26 24.15 -8.12
CA ASP A 53 2.37 25.18 -7.08
C ASP A 53 1.04 25.41 -6.33
N LYS A 54 -0.08 25.00 -6.92
CA LYS A 54 -1.42 25.04 -6.32
C LYS A 54 -1.74 23.81 -5.47
N LEU A 55 -0.90 22.77 -5.51
CA LEU A 55 -1.13 21.55 -4.75
C LEU A 55 -0.96 21.80 -3.26
N THR A 56 -2.02 21.50 -2.51
CA THR A 56 -2.11 21.58 -1.05
C THR A 56 -2.62 20.26 -0.50
N ASP A 57 -2.26 19.92 0.73
CA ASP A 57 -2.69 18.68 1.39
C ASP A 57 -2.30 17.42 0.60
N LEU A 58 -1.01 17.31 0.26
CA LEU A 58 -0.48 16.10 -0.38
C LEU A 58 -0.84 14.85 0.44
N PRO A 59 -1.01 13.68 -0.21
CA PRO A 59 -1.17 12.43 0.51
C PRO A 59 -0.08 12.26 1.60
N PRO A 60 -0.37 11.61 2.74
CA PRO A 60 0.52 11.65 3.91
C PRO A 60 1.97 11.20 3.67
N LEU A 61 2.17 10.30 2.71
CA LEU A 61 3.49 9.76 2.34
C LEU A 61 4.10 10.45 1.12
N ALA A 62 3.36 11.34 0.47
CA ALA A 62 3.79 11.98 -0.75
C ALA A 62 4.72 13.16 -0.45
N LYS A 63 5.89 13.15 -1.09
CA LYS A 63 6.85 14.24 -1.03
C LYS A 63 7.34 14.56 -2.42
N ILE A 64 7.15 15.81 -2.84
CA ILE A 64 7.72 16.31 -4.09
C ILE A 64 9.12 16.83 -3.77
N SER A 65 10.13 16.24 -4.41
CA SER A 65 11.53 16.65 -4.25
C SER A 65 11.93 17.70 -5.30
N ASP A 66 11.46 17.51 -6.53
CA ASP A 66 11.73 18.39 -7.67
C ASP A 66 10.64 18.21 -8.74
N TYR A 67 10.44 19.20 -9.60
CA TYR A 67 9.60 19.05 -10.78
C TYR A 67 10.07 19.92 -11.93
N THR A 68 9.83 19.47 -13.16
CA THR A 68 10.12 20.23 -14.38
C THR A 68 8.85 20.48 -15.16
N VAL A 69 8.76 21.64 -15.82
CA VAL A 69 7.60 22.02 -16.63
C VAL A 69 8.06 22.34 -18.05
N SER A 70 7.39 21.74 -19.03
CA SER A 70 7.64 21.99 -20.45
C SER A 70 6.32 22.22 -21.18
N LYS A 71 6.29 23.24 -22.05
CA LYS A 71 5.15 23.46 -22.93
C LYS A 71 5.16 22.40 -24.03
N ILE A 72 4.03 21.77 -24.30
CA ILE A 72 3.92 20.74 -25.33
C ILE A 72 2.81 21.07 -26.34
N THR A 73 3.02 20.62 -27.57
CA THR A 73 1.99 20.63 -28.61
C THR A 73 1.46 19.22 -28.77
N SER A 74 0.27 18.95 -28.24
CA SER A 74 -0.40 17.67 -28.41
C SER A 74 -1.34 17.72 -29.62
N LYS A 75 -1.26 16.72 -30.49
CA LYS A 75 -2.32 16.46 -31.50
C LYS A 75 -3.60 15.93 -30.84
N LYS A 76 -3.47 15.38 -29.64
CA LYS A 76 -4.57 14.79 -28.86
C LYS A 76 -5.32 15.91 -28.13
N HIS A 77 -6.63 15.99 -28.37
CA HIS A 77 -7.52 16.87 -27.65
C HIS A 77 -7.99 16.19 -26.35
N PHE A 78 -7.72 16.80 -25.19
CA PHE A 78 -8.19 16.27 -23.92
C PHE A 78 -9.54 16.92 -23.59
N THR A 79 -10.58 16.10 -23.40
CA THR A 79 -11.91 16.56 -22.95
C THR A 79 -12.14 16.31 -21.48
N LYS A 80 -11.31 15.48 -20.85
CA LYS A 80 -11.36 15.13 -19.43
C LYS A 80 -9.96 14.85 -18.90
N PHE A 81 -9.81 14.87 -17.57
CA PHE A 81 -8.62 14.35 -16.91
C PHE A 81 -8.70 12.84 -16.73
N SER A 82 -7.59 12.11 -16.84
CA SER A 82 -7.57 10.65 -16.70
C SER A 82 -6.26 10.09 -16.14
N ILE A 83 -6.34 9.01 -15.37
CA ILE A 83 -5.16 8.24 -14.99
C ILE A 83 -4.87 7.24 -16.11
N LEU A 84 -3.70 7.36 -16.74
CA LEU A 84 -3.26 6.46 -17.81
C LEU A 84 -2.43 5.30 -17.26
N LYS A 85 -2.28 4.26 -18.07
CA LYS A 85 -1.36 3.15 -17.77
C LYS A 85 0.06 3.69 -17.61
N SER A 86 0.77 3.13 -16.64
CA SER A 86 2.16 3.46 -16.39
C SER A 86 3.05 3.01 -17.54
N VAL A 87 4.16 3.70 -17.72
CA VAL A 87 5.14 3.41 -18.77
C VAL A 87 6.41 2.87 -18.12
N VAL A 88 6.83 1.68 -18.54
CA VAL A 88 8.13 1.14 -18.18
C VAL A 88 9.19 1.95 -18.92
N SER A 89 10.10 2.56 -18.17
CA SER A 89 11.22 3.34 -18.69
C SER A 89 12.37 3.23 -17.70
N GLU A 90 13.60 3.40 -18.17
CA GLU A 90 14.76 3.45 -17.27
C GLU A 90 14.65 4.62 -16.28
N GLY A 91 15.16 4.39 -15.08
CA GLY A 91 15.35 5.41 -14.06
C GLY A 91 15.10 4.90 -12.65
N GLU A 92 15.49 5.74 -11.68
CA GLU A 92 15.30 5.49 -10.26
C GLU A 92 14.27 6.47 -9.71
N THR A 93 13.40 6.00 -8.80
CA THR A 93 12.41 6.82 -8.11
C THR A 93 12.55 6.60 -6.61
N GLU A 94 12.25 7.62 -5.82
CA GLU A 94 12.35 7.52 -4.37
C GLU A 94 11.27 6.56 -3.84
N LEU A 95 11.71 5.62 -2.99
CA LEU A 95 10.88 4.57 -2.44
C LEU A 95 10.06 5.09 -1.23
N PRO A 96 8.73 4.92 -1.22
CA PRO A 96 7.95 5.17 -0.02
C PRO A 96 8.25 4.11 1.06
N ALA A 97 8.40 4.55 2.29
CA ALA A 97 8.44 3.67 3.45
C ALA A 97 7.11 2.89 3.61
N ASP A 98 7.17 1.74 4.27
CA ASP A 98 5.97 1.06 4.72
C ASP A 98 5.23 1.91 5.75
N PHE A 99 3.91 1.92 5.68
CA PHE A 99 3.09 2.69 6.60
C PHE A 99 2.08 1.81 7.31
N PHE A 100 1.89 2.06 8.60
CA PHE A 100 0.92 1.32 9.40
C PHE A 100 -0.53 1.62 8.96
N LEU A 101 -1.48 0.88 9.52
CA LEU A 101 -2.91 1.02 9.27
C LEU A 101 -3.40 2.45 9.55
N CYS A 102 -4.10 3.07 8.59
CA CYS A 102 -4.72 4.38 8.82
C CYS A 102 -6.05 4.25 9.61
N PRO A 103 -6.52 5.32 10.28
CA PRO A 103 -7.73 5.28 11.11
C PRO A 103 -9.00 4.82 10.37
N ASP A 104 -9.10 5.14 9.09
CA ASP A 104 -10.22 4.70 8.27
C ASP A 104 -10.22 3.20 8.00
N CYS A 105 -9.06 2.63 7.67
CA CYS A 105 -8.95 1.20 7.46
C CYS A 105 -9.08 0.45 8.79
N GLU A 106 -8.66 1.03 9.91
CA GLU A 106 -8.97 0.48 11.23
C GLU A 106 -10.48 0.45 11.49
N ARG A 107 -11.20 1.53 11.19
CA ARG A 107 -12.66 1.57 11.32
C ARG A 107 -13.33 0.50 10.46
N GLU A 108 -12.92 0.37 9.19
CA GLU A 108 -13.47 -0.64 8.27
C GLU A 108 -13.12 -2.08 8.69
N LEU A 109 -11.95 -2.30 9.30
CA LEU A 109 -11.56 -3.60 9.85
C LEU A 109 -12.49 -4.05 10.97
N ARG A 110 -12.99 -3.10 11.78
CA ARG A 110 -13.84 -3.35 12.96
C ARG A 110 -15.34 -3.23 12.69
N ASP A 111 -15.74 -2.71 11.53
CA ASP A 111 -17.14 -2.52 11.17
C ASP A 111 -17.74 -3.81 10.59
N ARG A 112 -18.68 -4.42 11.33
CA ARG A 112 -19.38 -5.67 10.94
C ARG A 112 -20.14 -5.57 9.63
N ASN A 113 -20.53 -4.37 9.21
CA ASN A 113 -21.24 -4.14 7.96
C ASN A 113 -20.27 -3.92 6.78
N ASN A 114 -18.96 -3.77 7.06
CA ASN A 114 -17.96 -3.61 6.02
C ASN A 114 -17.53 -4.97 5.47
N ARG A 115 -17.37 -5.08 4.14
CA ARG A 115 -16.89 -6.32 3.50
C ARG A 115 -15.48 -6.75 3.96
N ARG A 116 -14.72 -5.83 4.54
CA ARG A 116 -13.37 -6.07 5.07
C ARG A 116 -13.32 -6.19 6.59
N HIS A 117 -14.46 -6.35 7.27
CA HIS A 117 -14.51 -6.75 8.68
C HIS A 117 -13.59 -7.95 8.92
N ASP A 118 -12.69 -7.92 9.89
CA ASP A 118 -11.71 -8.99 10.18
C ASP A 118 -10.78 -9.38 9.01
N TYR A 119 -10.55 -8.50 8.04
CA TYR A 119 -9.57 -8.73 6.98
C TYR A 119 -8.24 -8.02 7.30
N TYR A 120 -7.31 -8.72 7.94
CA TYR A 120 -6.08 -8.16 8.52
C TYR A 120 -5.01 -7.73 7.49
N PHE A 121 -5.24 -7.95 6.19
CA PHE A 121 -4.42 -7.39 5.10
C PHE A 121 -5.07 -6.15 4.46
N ILE A 122 -6.00 -5.50 5.18
CA ILE A 122 -6.68 -4.30 4.72
C ILE A 122 -5.70 -3.14 4.49
N THR A 123 -5.80 -2.54 3.32
CA THR A 123 -5.00 -1.37 2.92
C THR A 123 -5.86 -0.38 2.14
N CYS A 124 -5.32 0.83 1.95
CA CYS A 124 -5.80 1.80 0.97
C CYS A 124 -4.59 2.53 0.35
N THR A 125 -4.84 3.55 -0.47
CA THR A 125 -3.79 4.37 -1.08
C THR A 125 -2.88 5.06 -0.06
N ASN A 126 -3.41 5.36 1.13
CA ASN A 126 -2.72 6.11 2.19
C ASN A 126 -2.01 5.25 3.24
N CYS A 127 -2.13 3.91 3.20
CA CYS A 127 -1.59 3.04 4.24
C CYS A 127 -1.21 1.64 3.76
N GLY A 128 -0.52 0.88 4.61
CA GLY A 128 -0.11 -0.48 4.35
C GLY A 128 1.32 -0.59 3.80
N PRO A 129 1.74 -1.82 3.47
CA PRO A 129 3.11 -2.07 3.03
C PRO A 129 3.36 -1.46 1.64
N ARG A 130 4.59 -1.02 1.43
CA ARG A 130 5.10 -0.34 0.24
C ARG A 130 6.46 -0.92 -0.12
N PHE A 131 7.54 -0.37 0.44
CA PHE A 131 8.92 -0.80 0.16
C PHE A 131 9.07 -2.32 0.17
N THR A 132 8.52 -3.02 1.18
CA THR A 132 8.67 -4.47 1.30
C THR A 132 7.89 -5.29 0.27
N MET A 133 7.00 -4.65 -0.51
CA MET A 133 6.16 -5.30 -1.50
C MET A 133 6.57 -4.96 -2.92
N ILE A 134 7.42 -3.95 -3.12
CA ILE A 134 7.86 -3.52 -4.46
C ILE A 134 8.87 -4.53 -4.99
N GLU A 135 8.62 -5.01 -6.21
CA GLU A 135 9.52 -5.91 -6.93
C GLU A 135 10.23 -5.15 -8.06
N ASP A 136 9.54 -4.20 -8.71
CA ASP A 136 10.11 -3.37 -9.78
C ASP A 136 9.28 -2.09 -10.00
N TYR A 137 9.65 -1.30 -11.01
CA TYR A 137 9.04 -0.03 -11.40
C TYR A 137 8.53 -0.01 -12.84
N PRO A 138 7.52 0.83 -13.15
CA PRO A 138 6.80 1.79 -12.29
C PRO A 138 5.90 1.14 -11.24
N TYR A 139 5.60 1.84 -10.13
CA TYR A 139 4.75 1.27 -9.06
C TYR A 139 3.33 1.01 -9.57
N ASP A 140 3.07 -0.26 -9.87
CA ASP A 140 1.78 -0.84 -10.22
C ASP A 140 1.74 -2.29 -9.74
N ARG A 141 0.53 -2.83 -9.56
CA ARG A 141 0.30 -4.16 -8.99
C ARG A 141 1.16 -5.28 -9.61
N PRO A 142 1.36 -5.35 -10.95
CA PRO A 142 2.20 -6.40 -11.56
C PRO A 142 3.67 -6.38 -11.14
N PHE A 143 4.16 -5.25 -10.62
CA PHE A 143 5.53 -5.06 -10.14
C PHE A 143 5.59 -5.02 -8.61
N THR A 144 4.65 -5.73 -7.98
CA THR A 144 4.60 -5.93 -6.53
C THR A 144 4.25 -7.38 -6.25
N SER A 145 4.52 -7.87 -5.05
CA SER A 145 4.09 -9.22 -4.64
C SER A 145 2.57 -9.42 -4.59
N MET A 146 1.77 -8.37 -4.80
CA MET A 146 0.32 -8.47 -5.01
C MET A 146 -0.07 -8.96 -6.41
N HIS A 147 0.89 -9.15 -7.33
CA HIS A 147 0.64 -9.66 -8.68
C HIS A 147 0.08 -11.09 -8.67
N GLU A 148 0.43 -11.91 -7.67
CA GLU A 148 -0.10 -13.26 -7.48
C GLU A 148 -1.60 -13.29 -7.13
N PHE A 149 -2.13 -12.16 -6.65
CA PHE A 149 -3.50 -12.04 -6.17
C PHE A 149 -4.38 -11.31 -7.18
N THR A 150 -5.11 -12.04 -8.02
CA THR A 150 -6.03 -11.41 -9.00
C THR A 150 -7.24 -10.79 -8.30
N MET A 151 -7.55 -9.52 -8.56
CA MET A 151 -8.68 -8.82 -7.92
C MET A 151 -10.03 -9.47 -8.27
N CYS A 152 -10.89 -9.66 -7.27
CA CYS A 152 -12.31 -9.97 -7.50
C CYS A 152 -13.06 -8.77 -8.12
N SER A 153 -14.28 -9.00 -8.60
CA SER A 153 -15.14 -7.97 -9.22
C SER A 153 -15.31 -6.73 -8.33
N GLU A 154 -15.58 -6.92 -7.04
CA GLU A 154 -15.78 -5.81 -6.10
C GLU A 154 -14.50 -5.02 -5.81
N CYS A 155 -13.35 -5.70 -5.67
CA CYS A 155 -12.06 -5.01 -5.58
C CYS A 155 -11.75 -4.25 -6.87
N LYS A 156 -12.02 -4.83 -8.03
CA LYS A 156 -11.81 -4.16 -9.31
C LYS A 156 -12.69 -2.92 -9.45
N ARG A 157 -13.96 -2.99 -9.02
CA ARG A 157 -14.90 -1.86 -9.00
C ARG A 157 -14.34 -0.70 -8.17
N GLU A 158 -13.97 -0.96 -6.92
CA GLU A 158 -13.36 0.05 -6.02
C GLU A 158 -12.03 0.58 -6.56
N TYR A 159 -11.21 -0.26 -7.20
CA TYR A 159 -9.94 0.14 -7.80
C TYR A 159 -10.12 1.12 -8.97
N THR A 160 -11.21 0.97 -9.74
CA THR A 160 -11.50 1.80 -10.91
C THR A 160 -12.41 3.00 -10.64
N ASP A 161 -13.08 3.04 -9.49
CA ASP A 161 -14.02 4.11 -9.12
C ASP A 161 -13.27 5.33 -8.57
N PRO A 162 -13.26 6.48 -9.26
CA PRO A 162 -12.53 7.67 -8.82
C PRO A 162 -13.03 8.29 -7.52
N LEU A 163 -14.27 7.98 -7.10
CA LEU A 163 -14.86 8.45 -5.85
C LEU A 163 -14.50 7.52 -4.68
N ASN A 164 -13.94 6.34 -4.96
CA ASN A 164 -13.57 5.40 -3.93
C ASN A 164 -12.19 5.72 -3.35
N ARG A 165 -12.05 5.62 -2.02
CA ARG A 165 -10.76 5.79 -1.34
C ARG A 165 -9.67 4.81 -1.81
N ARG A 166 -10.06 3.70 -2.42
CA ARG A 166 -9.16 2.67 -2.97
C ARG A 166 -8.92 2.81 -4.47
N TYR A 167 -9.32 3.92 -5.08
CA TYR A 167 -9.01 4.24 -6.47
C TYR A 167 -7.51 4.12 -6.71
N HIS A 168 -7.11 3.23 -7.63
CA HIS A 168 -5.71 2.88 -7.91
C HIS A 168 -4.86 2.44 -6.69
N ALA A 169 -5.47 1.90 -5.62
CA ALA A 169 -4.72 1.26 -4.55
C ALA A 169 -4.13 -0.07 -5.05
N GLN A 170 -2.83 -0.11 -5.32
CA GLN A 170 -2.18 -1.29 -5.93
C GLN A 170 -2.24 -2.52 -5.03
N THR A 171 -2.28 -2.32 -3.71
CA THR A 171 -2.39 -3.35 -2.68
C THR A 171 -3.82 -3.71 -2.31
N ILE A 172 -4.83 -3.23 -3.06
CA ILE A 172 -6.23 -3.56 -2.79
C ILE A 172 -6.47 -5.07 -2.80
N ALA A 173 -7.17 -5.55 -1.77
CA ALA A 173 -7.62 -6.93 -1.65
C ALA A 173 -8.81 -7.04 -0.68
N CYS A 174 -9.37 -8.24 -0.60
CA CYS A 174 -10.40 -8.65 0.37
C CYS A 174 -10.24 -10.15 0.67
N LYS A 175 -11.13 -10.71 1.50
CA LYS A 175 -11.14 -12.14 1.87
C LYS A 175 -11.25 -13.09 0.68
N ASP A 176 -11.86 -12.64 -0.42
CA ASP A 176 -12.11 -13.49 -1.60
C ASP A 176 -10.89 -13.58 -2.53
N CYS A 177 -10.11 -12.51 -2.63
CA CYS A 177 -9.09 -12.36 -3.67
C CYS A 177 -7.68 -12.09 -3.13
N GLY A 178 -7.54 -11.92 -1.82
CA GLY A 178 -6.29 -11.53 -1.17
C GLY A 178 -5.59 -12.68 -0.46
N PRO A 179 -4.45 -12.36 0.19
CA PRO A 179 -3.75 -13.29 1.07
C PRO A 179 -4.64 -13.76 2.22
N LYS A 180 -4.32 -14.96 2.73
CA LYS A 180 -4.95 -15.63 3.87
C LYS A 180 -3.89 -16.04 4.88
N LEU A 181 -4.27 -16.11 6.15
CA LEU A 181 -3.37 -16.57 7.20
C LEU A 181 -3.22 -18.09 7.18
N ARG A 182 -2.03 -18.54 7.58
CA ARG A 182 -1.75 -19.96 7.83
C ARG A 182 -1.02 -20.08 9.16
N LEU A 183 -1.38 -21.09 9.94
CA LEU A 183 -0.72 -21.45 11.18
C LEU A 183 -0.16 -22.87 11.06
N ILE A 184 1.17 -22.97 11.10
CA ILE A 184 1.89 -24.23 10.97
C ILE A 184 2.55 -24.54 12.30
N ARG A 185 2.32 -25.73 12.85
CA ARG A 185 2.98 -26.23 14.05
C ARG A 185 3.74 -27.50 13.72
N LYS A 186 5.07 -27.46 13.89
CA LYS A 186 6.01 -28.48 13.39
C LYS A 186 5.88 -28.61 11.86
N THR A 187 5.09 -29.58 11.39
CA THR A 187 4.83 -29.83 9.97
C THR A 187 3.33 -29.87 9.64
N LYS A 188 2.45 -29.66 10.63
CA LYS A 188 1.00 -29.74 10.46
C LYS A 188 0.40 -28.34 10.31
N ASP A 189 -0.45 -28.18 9.31
CA ASP A 189 -1.31 -27.03 9.18
C ASP A 189 -2.46 -27.15 10.19
N ILE A 190 -2.50 -26.23 11.15
CA ILE A 190 -3.51 -26.18 12.21
C ILE A 190 -4.39 -24.93 12.08
N SER A 191 -4.41 -24.29 10.91
CA SER A 191 -5.17 -23.07 10.65
C SER A 191 -6.65 -23.21 11.02
N GLY A 192 -7.28 -22.08 11.35
CA GLY A 192 -8.73 -21.99 11.47
C GLY A 192 -9.42 -22.11 10.11
N ARG A 193 -10.75 -22.21 10.11
CA ARG A 193 -11.55 -22.07 8.88
C ARG A 193 -11.52 -20.64 8.36
N THR A 194 -11.30 -19.69 9.27
CA THR A 194 -11.20 -18.26 9.00
C THR A 194 -9.87 -17.71 9.52
N ASP A 195 -9.48 -16.53 9.03
CA ASP A 195 -8.30 -15.83 9.52
C ASP A 195 -8.41 -15.49 11.02
N ILE A 196 -9.61 -15.12 11.50
CA ILE A 196 -9.84 -14.82 12.91
C ILE A 196 -9.67 -16.07 13.79
N GLU A 197 -10.21 -17.21 13.39
CA GLU A 197 -9.99 -18.49 14.09
C GLU A 197 -8.49 -18.88 14.09
N THR A 198 -7.77 -18.56 13.01
CA THR A 198 -6.32 -18.80 12.91
C THR A 198 -5.55 -17.93 13.90
N ILE A 199 -5.94 -16.66 14.04
CA ILE A 199 -5.38 -15.72 15.03
C ILE A 199 -5.69 -16.21 16.45
N GLU A 200 -6.93 -16.60 16.75
CA GLU A 200 -7.33 -17.11 18.07
C GLU A 200 -6.52 -18.35 18.47
N LYS A 201 -6.30 -19.29 17.55
CA LYS A 201 -5.42 -20.44 17.79
C LYS A 201 -3.98 -20.01 18.07
N ALA A 202 -3.42 -19.06 17.31
CA ALA A 202 -2.08 -18.55 17.56
C ALA A 202 -1.98 -17.85 18.93
N ILE A 203 -3.00 -17.08 19.32
CA ILE A 203 -3.09 -16.45 20.65
C ILE A 203 -3.10 -17.51 21.75
N ASN A 204 -3.87 -18.60 21.58
CA ASN A 204 -3.93 -19.67 22.58
C ASN A 204 -2.59 -20.39 22.75
N LEU A 205 -1.83 -20.59 21.66
CA LEU A 205 -0.47 -21.14 21.73
C LEU A 205 0.49 -20.22 22.49
N ILE A 206 0.44 -18.92 22.20
CA ILE A 206 1.25 -17.94 22.94
C ILE A 206 0.87 -17.95 24.42
N LYS A 207 -0.43 -17.93 24.73
CA LYS A 207 -0.95 -17.98 26.10
C LYS A 207 -0.58 -19.27 26.85
N SER A 208 -0.38 -20.39 26.14
CA SER A 208 0.12 -21.64 26.74
C SER A 208 1.64 -21.67 26.91
N GLY A 209 2.33 -20.55 26.67
CA GLY A 209 3.78 -20.43 26.82
C GLY A 209 4.59 -20.89 25.61
N GLU A 210 3.98 -21.14 24.45
CA GLU A 210 4.72 -21.43 23.22
C GLU A 210 5.27 -20.15 22.59
N ILE A 211 6.40 -20.30 21.88
CA ILE A 211 7.01 -19.24 21.08
C ILE A 211 6.49 -19.39 19.65
N VAL A 212 5.84 -18.35 19.13
CA VAL A 212 5.23 -18.35 17.80
C VAL A 212 5.93 -17.36 16.89
N SER A 213 6.39 -17.82 15.71
CA SER A 213 6.92 -16.94 14.68
C SER A 213 5.79 -16.34 13.84
N ILE A 214 5.67 -15.01 13.87
CA ILE A 214 4.64 -14.24 13.15
C ILE A 214 5.29 -13.53 11.96
N LYS A 215 4.78 -13.76 10.75
CA LYS A 215 5.18 -13.00 9.56
C LYS A 215 4.57 -11.60 9.62
N GLY A 216 5.41 -10.60 9.86
CA GLY A 216 5.07 -9.19 9.70
C GLY A 216 5.32 -8.70 8.28
N VAL A 217 5.27 -7.38 8.09
CA VAL A 217 5.46 -6.72 6.79
C VAL A 217 6.87 -6.90 6.24
N GLY A 218 7.90 -6.72 7.08
CA GLY A 218 9.31 -6.76 6.67
C GLY A 218 10.06 -8.05 7.03
N GLY A 219 9.36 -9.05 7.59
CA GLY A 219 10.00 -10.29 8.03
C GLY A 219 9.27 -10.99 9.16
N PHE A 220 9.89 -12.01 9.73
CA PHE A 220 9.33 -12.79 10.83
C PHE A 220 9.80 -12.25 12.19
N HIS A 221 8.88 -12.25 13.16
CA HIS A 221 9.17 -11.97 14.56
C HIS A 221 8.79 -13.17 15.42
N SER A 222 9.68 -13.58 16.32
CA SER A 222 9.36 -14.58 17.34
C SER A 222 8.67 -13.91 18.51
N SER A 223 7.46 -14.37 18.82
CA SER A 223 6.57 -13.78 19.81
C SER A 223 6.25 -14.79 20.92
N SER A 224 6.30 -14.34 22.17
CA SER A 224 5.98 -15.15 23.35
C SER A 224 5.32 -14.28 24.42
N LEU A 225 4.79 -14.91 25.48
CA LEU A 225 4.41 -14.19 26.68
C LEU A 225 5.62 -13.48 27.30
N CYS A 226 5.37 -12.32 27.91
CA CYS A 226 6.36 -11.53 28.63
C CYS A 226 6.34 -11.93 30.12
N ASN A 227 6.83 -13.13 30.43
CA ASN A 227 7.06 -13.62 31.78
C ASN A 227 8.47 -14.23 31.88
N ASP A 228 8.99 -14.40 33.10
CA ASP A 228 10.37 -14.83 33.33
C ASP A 228 10.70 -16.17 32.65
N GLU A 229 9.78 -17.15 32.74
CA GLU A 229 9.95 -18.47 32.15
C GLU A 229 10.09 -18.40 30.62
N ASN A 230 9.19 -17.67 29.96
CA ASN A 230 9.20 -17.50 28.51
C ASN A 230 10.41 -16.68 28.03
N VAL A 231 10.80 -15.66 28.78
CA VAL A 231 11.99 -14.85 28.45
C VAL A 231 13.24 -15.72 28.48
N LEU A 232 13.43 -16.56 29.51
CA LEU A 232 14.57 -17.48 29.59
C LEU A 232 14.55 -18.48 28.42
N LYS A 233 13.40 -19.08 28.12
CA LYS A 233 13.24 -19.99 26.96
C LYS A 233 13.64 -19.34 25.64
N VAL A 234 13.23 -18.09 25.39
CA VAL A 234 13.59 -17.35 24.17
C VAL A 234 15.09 -17.03 24.13
N ARG A 235 15.72 -16.71 25.27
CA ARG A 235 17.16 -16.45 25.35
C ARG A 235 17.97 -17.68 25.00
N ASP A 236 17.59 -18.83 25.55
CA ASP A 236 18.26 -20.10 25.29
C ASP A 236 18.08 -20.51 23.82
N LEU A 237 16.86 -20.43 23.30
CA LEU A 237 16.54 -20.81 21.91
C LEU A 237 17.34 -19.99 20.88
N PHE A 238 17.49 -18.68 21.09
CA PHE A 238 18.18 -17.78 20.15
C PHE A 238 19.63 -17.48 20.54
N HIS A 239 20.17 -18.15 21.57
CA HIS A 239 21.52 -17.89 22.10
C HIS A 239 21.78 -16.40 22.35
N ARG A 240 20.81 -15.71 22.96
CA ARG A 240 20.80 -14.24 23.13
C ARG A 240 20.71 -13.88 24.63
N PRO A 241 21.80 -14.02 25.40
CA PRO A 241 21.74 -14.01 26.87
C PRO A 241 21.40 -12.64 27.48
N HIS A 242 21.87 -11.54 26.90
CA HIS A 242 21.77 -10.22 27.55
C HIS A 242 21.03 -9.16 26.74
N LYS A 243 21.01 -9.27 25.41
CA LYS A 243 20.43 -8.22 24.56
C LYS A 243 18.93 -8.04 24.90
N PRO A 244 18.47 -6.81 25.20
CA PRO A 244 17.06 -6.55 25.51
C PRO A 244 16.11 -6.99 24.39
N TYR A 245 14.87 -7.34 24.76
CA TYR A 245 13.80 -7.64 23.81
C TYR A 245 12.86 -6.45 23.66
N ALA A 246 12.27 -6.31 22.47
CA ALA A 246 11.17 -5.39 22.25
C ALA A 246 9.88 -5.98 22.82
N ILE A 247 9.02 -5.14 23.38
CA ILE A 247 7.72 -5.52 23.94
C ILE A 247 6.65 -4.75 23.18
N MET A 248 5.61 -5.46 22.73
CA MET A 248 4.39 -4.87 22.17
C MET A 248 3.34 -4.85 23.29
N VAL A 249 2.82 -3.66 23.60
CA VAL A 249 1.82 -3.40 24.67
C VAL A 249 0.48 -2.99 24.10
#